data_AF-A0A8J7RJP7-F1
#
_entry.id   AF-A0A8J7RJP7-F1
#
_cell.length_a   1.000
_cell.length_b   1.000
_cell.length_c   1.000
_cell.angle_alpha   90.00
_cell.angle_beta   90.00
_cell.angle_gamma   90.00
#
_symmetry.space_group_name_H-M   'P 1'
#
loop_
_entity.id
_entity.type
_entity.pdbx_description
1 polymer ?
#
loop_
_entity_poly.entity_id
_entity_poly.type
_entity_poly.pdbx_seq_one_letter_code
_entity_poly.pdbx_strand_id
1 'polypeptide(L)'
;MFSLDPLYLMFGLALLGLAPFFLMMVTSYVKIVVVTSLVRNALGVQQVPPAMVMNGLAIILTIFIMAPVAVDTLDIVKTLPAPSNHRISEMIDLADKASPPLRRFLSANTTEQVSSMFVSTARRIWPEKMHGMIDKENLL
;
A
#
# COMPACT_ATOMS: atom_id res chain seq x y z
N MET A 1 2.89 14.73 -31.57
CA MET A 1 3.03 15.87 -30.63
C MET A 1 2.25 15.50 -29.39
N PHE A 2 2.93 15.20 -28.27
CA PHE A 2 2.31 14.70 -27.05
C PHE A 2 1.43 15.77 -26.40
N SER A 3 0.12 15.77 -26.68
CA SER A 3 -0.85 16.55 -25.91
C SER A 3 -1.20 15.78 -24.63
N LEU A 4 -0.21 15.63 -23.74
CA LEU A 4 -0.51 15.28 -22.35
C LEU A 4 -1.16 16.52 -21.74
N ASP A 5 -2.44 16.45 -21.38
CA ASP A 5 -3.08 17.58 -20.72
C ASP A 5 -2.25 17.95 -19.48
N PRO A 6 -1.85 19.23 -19.33
CA PRO A 6 -1.04 19.68 -18.20
C PRO A 6 -1.61 19.25 -16.85
N LEU A 7 -2.94 19.14 -16.76
CA LEU A 7 -3.64 18.61 -15.58
C LEU A 7 -3.25 17.17 -15.25
N TYR A 8 -3.20 16.26 -16.22
CA TYR A 8 -2.81 14.86 -15.97
C TYR A 8 -1.37 14.75 -15.48
N LEU A 9 -0.49 15.60 -16.00
CA LEU A 9 0.91 15.64 -15.61
C LEU A 9 1.06 16.15 -14.17
N MET A 10 0.33 17.20 -13.80
CA MET A 10 0.28 17.71 -12.43
C MET A 10 -0.24 16.65 -11.45
N PHE A 11 -1.35 15.97 -11.77
CA PHE A 11 -1.89 14.89 -10.94
C PHE A 11 -0.93 13.69 -10.84
N GLY A 12 -0.28 13.31 -11.93
CA GLY A 12 0.71 12.24 -11.94
C GLY A 12 1.92 12.53 -11.04
N LEU A 13 2.45 13.76 -11.09
CA LEU A 13 3.54 14.18 -10.20
C LEU A 13 3.09 14.24 -8.74
N ALA A 14 1.87 14.71 -8.46
CA ALA A 14 1.33 14.73 -7.11
C ALA A 14 1.22 13.32 -6.52
N LEU A 15 0.71 12.36 -7.30
CA LEU A 15 0.65 10.94 -6.90
C LEU A 15 2.05 10.34 -6.70
N LEU A 16 3.01 10.66 -7.58
CA LEU A 16 4.38 10.19 -7.43
C LEU A 16 5.05 10.74 -6.16
N GLY A 17 4.74 11.97 -5.77
CA GLY A 17 5.18 12.56 -4.51
C GLY A 17 4.62 11.84 -3.27
N LEU A 18 3.40 11.30 -3.36
CA LEU A 18 2.75 10.54 -2.29
C LEU A 18 3.09 9.04 -2.30
N ALA A 19 3.57 8.51 -3.42
CA ALA A 19 3.92 7.10 -3.58
C ALA A 19 4.81 6.52 -2.44
N PRO A 20 5.91 7.17 -2.01
CA PRO A 20 6.73 6.64 -0.93
C PRO A 20 5.98 6.54 0.41
N PHE A 21 5.05 7.46 0.67
CA PHE A 21 4.23 7.42 1.88
C PHE A 21 3.27 6.24 1.86
N PHE A 22 2.58 6.02 0.73
CA PHE A 22 1.72 4.84 0.57
C PHE A 22 2.52 3.55 0.70
N LEU A 23 3.69 3.45 0.06
CA LEU A 23 4.56 2.29 0.20
C LEU A 23 4.94 2.01 1.66
N MET A 24 5.22 3.03 2.47
CA MET A 24 5.48 2.82 3.89
C MET A 24 4.24 2.29 4.64
N MET A 25 3.04 2.79 4.31
CA MET A 25 1.79 2.46 5.01
C MET A 25 1.24 1.07 4.67
N VAL A 26 1.36 0.63 3.41
CA VAL A 26 0.77 -0.64 2.93
C VAL A 26 1.73 -1.84 3.04
N THR A 27 2.93 -1.63 3.57
CA THR A 27 3.96 -2.66 3.70
C THR A 27 4.28 -2.94 5.18
N SER A 28 5.23 -3.84 5.43
CA SER A 28 5.73 -4.14 6.77
C SER A 28 6.53 -3.00 7.43
N TYR A 29 6.84 -1.91 6.70
CA TYR A 29 7.75 -0.86 7.16
C TYR A 29 7.35 -0.27 8.51
N VAL A 30 6.09 0.16 8.67
CA VAL A 30 5.61 0.80 9.89
C VAL A 30 5.81 -0.10 11.11
N LYS A 31 5.48 -1.39 11.01
CA LYS A 31 5.63 -2.34 12.12
C LYS A 31 7.09 -2.47 12.54
N ILE A 32 8.01 -2.54 11.59
CA ILE A 32 9.45 -2.67 11.87
C ILE A 32 9.96 -1.41 12.57
N VAL A 33 9.66 -0.21 12.05
CA VAL A 33 10.09 1.04 12.67
C VAL A 33 9.53 1.19 14.08
N VAL A 34 8.24 0.89 14.27
CA VAL A 34 7.59 1.01 15.59
C VAL A 34 8.20 0.05 16.59
N VAL A 35 8.31 -1.24 16.27
CA VAL A 35 8.87 -2.25 17.19
C VAL A 35 10.30 -1.92 17.54
N THR A 36 11.12 -1.56 16.55
CA THR A 36 12.53 -1.27 16.78
C THR A 36 12.72 0.05 17.55
N SER A 37 11.84 1.04 17.37
CA SER A 37 11.81 2.25 18.21
C SER A 37 11.39 1.97 19.65
N LEU A 38 10.41 1.08 19.86
CA LEU A 38 10.00 0.67 21.21
C LEU A 38 11.14 -0.04 21.94
N VAL A 39 11.88 -0.91 21.25
CA VAL A 39 13.08 -1.57 21.79
C VAL A 39 14.13 -0.54 22.18
N ARG A 40 14.43 0.44 21.30
CA ARG A 40 15.38 1.52 21.62
C ARG A 40 14.98 2.27 22.89
N ASN A 41 13.70 2.64 23.01
CA ASN A 41 13.20 3.34 24.19
C ASN A 41 13.32 2.49 25.46
N ALA A 42 13.04 1.18 25.35
CA ALA A 42 13.15 0.24 26.47
C ALA A 42 14.59 0.05 26.96
N LEU A 43 15.59 0.21 26.08
CA LEU A 43 17.01 0.14 26.46
C LEU A 43 17.51 1.39 27.21
N GLY A 44 16.70 2.45 27.32
CA GLY A 44 17.09 3.69 28.01
C GLY A 44 18.16 4.52 27.29
N VAL A 45 18.60 4.09 26.10
CA VAL A 45 19.59 4.79 25.27
C VAL A 45 18.87 5.59 24.17
N GLN A 46 18.83 6.92 24.34
CA GLN A 46 18.07 7.78 23.42
C GLN A 46 18.81 8.08 22.10
N GLN A 47 20.14 8.06 22.09
CA GLN A 47 20.95 8.42 20.92
C GLN A 47 21.51 7.22 20.15
N VAL A 48 21.48 6.02 20.74
CA VAL A 48 22.00 4.80 20.12
C VAL A 48 20.88 3.75 20.09
N PRO A 49 20.51 3.20 18.92
CA PRO A 49 20.98 3.54 17.57
C PRO A 49 20.33 4.82 16.98
N PRO A 50 21.04 5.56 16.09
CA PRO A 50 20.47 6.72 15.39
C PRO A 50 19.24 6.35 14.56
N ALA A 51 18.24 7.25 14.50
CA ALA A 51 17.00 7.02 13.75
C ALA A 51 17.25 6.70 12.26
N MET A 52 18.28 7.29 11.66
CA MET A 52 18.68 7.00 10.27
C MET A 52 19.06 5.53 10.07
N VAL A 53 19.77 4.92 11.03
CA VAL A 53 20.17 3.50 10.96
C VAL A 53 18.94 2.61 11.10
N MET A 54 18.05 2.94 12.02
CA MET A 54 16.80 2.20 12.24
C MET A 54 15.91 2.22 11.01
N ASN A 55 15.77 3.39 10.39
CA ASN A 55 15.00 3.55 9.15
C ASN A 55 15.64 2.81 7.97
N GLY A 56 16.97 2.85 7.85
CA GLY A 56 17.69 2.09 6.82
C GLY A 56 17.49 0.59 6.96
N LEU A 57 17.61 0.06 8.19
CA LEU A 57 17.34 -1.34 8.48
C LEU A 57 15.88 -1.71 8.16
N ALA A 58 14.93 -0.85 8.54
CA ALA A 58 13.52 -1.07 8.26
C ALA A 58 13.21 -1.16 6.76
N ILE A 59 13.85 -0.32 5.92
CA ILE A 59 13.69 -0.38 4.46
C ILE A 59 14.24 -1.70 3.90
N ILE A 60 15.46 -2.11 4.30
CA ILE A 60 16.08 -3.35 3.82
C ILE A 60 15.21 -4.57 4.20
N LEU A 61 14.77 -4.63 5.45
CA LEU A 61 13.89 -5.72 5.93
C LEU A 61 12.53 -5.69 5.23
N THR A 62 11.98 -4.51 4.95
CA THR A 62 10.73 -4.39 4.20
C THR A 62 10.87 -4.93 2.79
N ILE A 63 11.95 -4.59 2.07
CA ILE A 63 12.21 -5.14 0.73
C ILE A 63 12.32 -6.67 0.79
N PHE A 64 13.05 -7.19 1.78
CA PHE A 64 13.21 -8.63 1.96
C PHE A 64 11.87 -9.34 2.22
N ILE A 65 11.02 -8.79 3.09
CA ILE A 65 9.70 -9.36 3.42
C ILE A 65 8.71 -9.21 2.26
N MET A 66 8.77 -8.10 1.53
CA MET A 66 7.85 -7.79 0.42
C MET A 66 8.27 -8.42 -0.91
N ALA A 67 9.45 -9.05 -1.01
CA ALA A 67 9.94 -9.71 -2.21
C ALA A 67 8.91 -10.65 -2.88
N PRO A 68 8.24 -11.61 -2.19
CA PRO A 68 7.25 -12.47 -2.82
C PRO A 68 6.04 -11.71 -3.36
N VAL A 69 5.58 -10.67 -2.66
CA VAL A 69 4.46 -9.83 -3.11
C VAL A 69 4.84 -9.10 -4.41
N ALA A 70 6.05 -8.58 -4.50
CA ALA A 70 6.55 -7.92 -5.69
C ALA A 70 6.67 -8.88 -6.88
N VAL A 71 7.21 -10.09 -6.66
CA VAL A 71 7.33 -11.12 -7.70
C VAL A 71 5.97 -11.53 -8.23
N ASP A 72 5.04 -11.90 -7.35
CA ASP A 72 3.66 -12.28 -7.74
C ASP A 72 2.97 -11.15 -8.54
N THR A 73 3.15 -9.90 -8.09
CA THR A 73 2.57 -8.74 -8.77
C THR A 73 3.16 -8.56 -10.17
N LEU A 74 4.49 -8.68 -10.32
CA LEU A 74 5.16 -8.58 -11.61
C LEU A 74 4.73 -9.70 -12.56
N ASP A 75 4.53 -10.92 -12.06
CA ASP A 75 4.08 -12.04 -12.87
C ASP A 75 2.65 -11.84 -13.38
N ILE A 76 1.75 -11.30 -12.56
CA ILE A 76 0.41 -10.89 -13.03
C ILE A 76 0.54 -9.80 -14.10
N VAL A 77 1.29 -8.73 -13.83
CA VAL A 77 1.43 -7.59 -14.77
C VAL A 77 1.97 -8.02 -16.12
N LYS A 78 2.92 -8.96 -16.19
CA LYS A 78 3.44 -9.52 -17.46
C LYS A 78 2.39 -10.23 -18.31
N THR A 79 1.35 -10.79 -17.68
CA THR A 79 0.26 -11.48 -18.39
C THR A 79 -0.81 -10.53 -18.90
N LEU A 80 -0.87 -9.30 -18.38
CA LEU A 80 -1.85 -8.30 -18.78
C LEU A 80 -1.41 -7.60 -20.07
N PRO A 81 -2.36 -7.28 -20.98
CA PRO A 81 -2.04 -6.52 -22.18
C PRO A 81 -1.51 -5.13 -21.80
N ALA A 82 -0.43 -4.71 -22.46
CA ALA A 82 0.15 -3.39 -22.23
C ALA A 82 -0.90 -2.29 -22.55
N PRO A 83 -1.04 -1.27 -21.70
CA PRO A 83 -2.00 -0.19 -21.92
C PRO A 83 -1.66 0.52 -23.24
N SER A 84 -2.60 0.46 -24.17
CA SER A 84 -2.37 0.89 -25.55
C SER A 84 -2.51 2.40 -25.72
N ASN A 85 -3.36 3.03 -24.90
CA ASN A 85 -3.71 4.45 -25.05
C ASN A 85 -3.35 5.32 -23.84
N HIS A 86 -2.57 4.81 -22.88
CA HIS A 86 -2.19 5.53 -21.66
C HIS A 86 -3.38 6.19 -20.93
N ARG A 87 -4.57 5.62 -21.08
CA ARG A 87 -5.79 6.14 -20.45
C ARG A 87 -5.76 5.81 -18.97
N ILE A 88 -6.15 6.78 -18.15
CA ILE A 88 -6.25 6.61 -16.69
C ILE A 88 -7.17 5.44 -16.32
N SER A 89 -8.26 5.24 -17.07
CA SER A 89 -9.17 4.11 -16.86
C SER A 89 -8.49 2.75 -17.07
N GLU A 90 -7.59 2.63 -18.05
CA GLU A 90 -6.81 1.40 -18.27
C GLU A 90 -5.77 1.21 -17.14
N MET A 91 -5.15 2.29 -16.65
CA MET A 91 -4.22 2.22 -15.51
C MET A 91 -4.91 1.76 -14.23
N ILE A 92 -6.13 2.22 -13.97
CA ILE A 92 -6.91 1.80 -12.79
C ILE A 92 -7.28 0.31 -12.88
N ASP A 93 -7.74 -0.16 -14.04
CA ASP A 93 -8.07 -1.58 -14.27
C ASP A 93 -6.83 -2.49 -14.13
N LEU A 94 -5.69 -2.04 -14.65
CA LEU A 94 -4.41 -2.74 -14.46
C LEU A 94 -4.00 -2.80 -12.99
N ALA A 95 -4.16 -1.69 -12.25
CA ALA A 95 -3.84 -1.64 -10.83
C ALA A 95 -4.75 -2.57 -10.01
N ASP A 96 -6.05 -2.61 -10.30
CA ASP A 96 -6.99 -3.51 -9.62
C ASP A 96 -6.65 -4.99 -9.88
N LYS A 97 -6.36 -5.34 -11.13
CA LYS A 97 -5.93 -6.70 -11.51
C LYS A 97 -4.59 -7.11 -10.93
N ALA A 98 -3.66 -6.17 -10.72
CA ALA A 98 -2.35 -6.41 -10.12
C ALA A 98 -2.35 -6.35 -8.59
N SER A 99 -3.41 -5.84 -7.96
CA SER A 99 -3.55 -5.72 -6.50
C SER A 99 -3.69 -7.02 -5.69
N PRO A 100 -4.10 -8.21 -6.22
CA PRO A 100 -4.38 -9.38 -5.40
C PRO A 100 -3.22 -9.86 -4.49
N PRO A 101 -1.94 -9.85 -4.91
CA PRO A 101 -0.84 -10.21 -4.01
C PRO A 101 -0.73 -9.28 -2.79
N LEU A 102 -0.92 -7.98 -3.00
CA LEU A 102 -0.91 -7.00 -1.91
C LEU A 102 -2.12 -7.19 -0.99
N ARG A 103 -3.33 -7.39 -1.54
CA ARG A 103 -4.53 -7.67 -0.75
C ARG A 103 -4.34 -8.94 0.10
N ARG A 104 -3.77 -10.01 -0.47
CA ARG A 104 -3.45 -11.24 0.28
C ARG A 104 -2.47 -10.97 1.42
N PHE A 105 -1.43 -10.17 1.19
CA PHE A 105 -0.49 -9.77 2.25
C PHE A 105 -1.20 -8.99 3.37
N LEU A 106 -2.04 -8.02 3.02
CA LEU A 106 -2.78 -7.20 3.99
C LEU A 106 -3.77 -8.05 4.80
N SER A 107 -4.54 -8.93 4.15
CA SER A 107 -5.45 -9.87 4.80
C SER A 107 -4.73 -10.80 5.77
N ALA A 108 -3.55 -11.32 5.39
CA ALA A 108 -2.75 -12.17 6.26
C ALA A 108 -2.17 -11.42 7.48
N ASN A 109 -2.04 -10.09 7.40
CA ASN A 109 -1.50 -9.25 8.47
C ASN A 109 -2.58 -8.42 9.20
N THR A 110 -3.86 -8.62 8.89
CA THR A 110 -4.99 -7.93 9.51
C THR A 110 -5.82 -8.91 10.32
N THR A 111 -6.20 -8.53 11.54
CA THR A 111 -7.06 -9.35 12.39
C THR A 111 -8.52 -9.23 11.96
N GLU A 112 -9.23 -10.35 11.97
CA GLU A 112 -10.67 -10.45 11.67
C GLU A 112 -11.54 -9.44 12.46
N GLN A 113 -11.19 -9.20 13.73
CA GLN A 113 -11.83 -8.18 14.56
C GLN A 113 -11.69 -6.76 13.99
N VAL A 114 -10.51 -6.41 13.48
CA VAL A 114 -10.26 -5.09 12.89
C VAL A 114 -11.05 -4.96 11.59
N SER A 115 -10.96 -5.93 10.69
CA SER A 115 -11.70 -5.91 9.42
C SER A 115 -13.21 -5.80 9.63
N SER A 116 -13.78 -6.57 10.54
CA SER A 116 -15.23 -6.51 10.86
C SER A 116 -15.65 -5.18 11.50
N MET A 117 -14.80 -4.58 12.34
CA MET A 117 -15.03 -3.25 12.91
C MET A 117 -15.05 -2.16 11.82
N PHE A 118 -14.16 -2.23 10.84
CA PHE A 118 -14.17 -1.30 9.70
C PHE A 118 -15.41 -1.50 8.80
N VAL A 119 -15.76 -2.74 8.47
CA VAL A 119 -16.97 -3.06 7.68
C VAL A 119 -18.24 -2.53 8.34
N SER A 120 -18.40 -2.79 9.64
CA SER A 120 -19.58 -2.33 10.40
C SER A 120 -19.63 -0.80 10.51
N THR A 121 -18.47 -0.15 10.69
CA THR A 121 -18.37 1.32 10.72
C THR A 121 -18.72 1.92 9.36
N ALA A 122 -18.24 1.34 8.26
CA ALA A 122 -18.57 1.76 6.92
C ALA A 122 -20.07 1.66 6.65
N ARG A 123 -20.73 0.55 7.01
CA ARG A 123 -22.19 0.39 6.87
C ARG A 123 -22.99 1.44 7.65
N ARG A 124 -22.48 1.88 8.81
CA ARG A 124 -23.14 2.88 9.65
C ARG A 124 -23.03 4.30 9.11
N ILE A 125 -21.88 4.65 8.51
CA ILE A 125 -21.56 6.03 8.14
C ILE A 125 -21.80 6.28 6.65
N TRP A 126 -21.66 5.26 5.79
CA TRP A 126 -21.76 5.44 4.35
C TRP A 126 -23.21 5.45 3.87
N PRO A 127 -23.51 6.22 2.80
CA PRO A 127 -24.84 6.24 2.20
C PRO A 127 -25.28 4.86 1.70
N GLU A 128 -26.59 4.57 1.78
CA GLU A 128 -27.22 3.30 1.34
C GLU A 128 -26.78 2.83 -0.05
N LYS A 129 -26.62 3.76 -1.01
CA LYS A 129 -26.16 3.46 -2.38
C LYS A 129 -24.76 2.83 -2.44
N MET A 130 -23.96 2.92 -1.38
CA MET A 130 -22.60 2.40 -1.29
C MET A 130 -22.52 1.10 -0.50
N HIS A 131 -23.60 0.65 0.14
CA HIS A 131 -23.60 -0.54 0.99
C HIS A 131 -23.29 -1.83 0.22
N GLY A 132 -23.64 -1.89 -1.07
CA GLY A 132 -23.31 -3.01 -1.95
C GLY A 132 -21.82 -3.15 -2.29
N MET A 133 -21.01 -2.12 -2.01
CA MET A 133 -19.55 -2.15 -2.23
C MET A 133 -18.77 -2.55 -0.97
N ILE A 134 -19.44 -2.67 0.19
CA ILE A 134 -18.81 -2.93 1.48
C ILE A 134 -18.65 -4.43 1.69
N ASP A 135 -17.53 -4.95 1.18
CA ASP A 135 -17.06 -6.30 1.46
C ASP A 135 -15.61 -6.27 1.99
N LYS A 136 -15.21 -7.30 2.73
CA LYS A 136 -13.86 -7.40 3.31
C LYS A 136 -12.77 -7.32 2.25
N GLU A 137 -13.02 -7.88 1.07
CA GLU A 137 -12.05 -7.89 -0.04
C GLU A 137 -11.94 -6.54 -0.75
N ASN A 138 -12.95 -5.67 -0.64
CA ASN A 138 -12.98 -4.34 -1.26
C ASN A 138 -12.43 -3.24 -0.34
N LEU A 139 -12.32 -3.52 0.96
CA LEU A 139 -11.82 -2.59 1.98
C LEU A 139 -10.32 -2.79 2.31
N LEU A 140 -9.68 -3.75 1.64
CA LEU A 140 -8.25 -4.07 1.75
C LEU A 140 -7.54 -3.85 0.41
#